data_AF-X0WZY4-F1
#
_entry.id   AF-X0WZY4-F1
#
_cell.length_a   1.000
_cell.length_b   1.000
_cell.length_c   1.000
_cell.angle_alpha   90.00
_cell.angle_beta   90.00
_cell.angle_gamma   90.00
#
_symmetry.space_group_name_H-M   'P 1'
#
loop_
_entity.id
_entity.type
_entity.pdbx_description
1 polymer ?
#
loop_
_entity_poly.entity_id
_entity_poly.type
_entity_poly.pdbx_seq_one_letter_code
_entity_poly.pdbx_strand_id
1 'polypeptide(L)'
;DEVEVTTDITSGEYVVPAAYVEVDGTRGKNGTMDLVERTNAGTTKLYDRKNKTFNLGLGATIYLDVVIEVLYAEMPQVFRHYVMVKAARLFVDRVVGDQGAHVYSLQDEQRAKMAVEKSNSRSADHNMLTGNHSVFRIVNRRAPLDRMS
;
A
#
# COMPACT_ATOMS: atom_id res chain seq x y z
N ASP A 1 5.62 -0.73 3.37
CA ASP A 1 6.62 -0.44 4.42
C ASP A 1 6.00 0.50 5.42
N GLU A 2 6.20 0.18 6.70
CA GLU A 2 5.64 0.92 7.81
C GLU A 2 6.43 2.20 8.02
N VAL A 3 5.73 3.31 8.20
CA VAL A 3 6.33 4.62 8.46
C VAL A 3 6.08 4.97 9.92
N GLU A 4 7.15 5.21 10.67
CA GLU A 4 7.08 5.73 12.03
C GLU A 4 6.86 7.24 11.98
N VAL A 5 5.82 7.72 12.64
CA VAL A 5 5.47 9.13 12.66
C VAL A 5 5.12 9.60 14.07
N THR A 6 5.59 10.78 14.42
CA THR A 6 5.33 11.41 15.72
C THR A 6 4.20 12.42 15.60
N THR A 7 3.26 12.39 16.54
CA THR A 7 2.19 13.39 16.64
C THR A 7 2.73 14.75 17.09
N ASP A 8 2.00 15.82 16.78
CA ASP A 8 2.39 17.16 17.23
C ASP A 8 2.42 17.24 18.77
N ILE A 9 3.48 17.86 19.30
CA ILE A 9 3.73 18.00 20.74
C ILE A 9 2.82 19.02 21.42
N THR A 10 2.10 19.84 20.64
CA THR A 10 1.21 20.89 21.17
C THR A 10 -0.26 20.47 21.10
N SER A 11 -0.69 19.93 19.95
CA SER A 11 -2.08 19.52 19.73
C SER A 11 -2.34 18.03 20.01
N GLY A 12 -1.30 17.19 19.94
CA GLY A 12 -1.45 15.73 19.97
C GLY A 12 -2.12 15.16 18.73
N GLU A 13 -2.31 15.98 17.69
CA GLU A 13 -2.91 15.58 16.42
C GLU A 13 -1.83 15.25 15.39
N TYR A 14 -2.18 14.46 14.38
CA TYR A 14 -1.33 14.25 13.22
C TYR A 14 -2.05 14.69 11.94
N VAL A 15 -1.42 15.62 11.22
CA VAL A 15 -1.88 16.12 9.92
C VAL A 15 -1.25 15.27 8.84
N VAL A 16 -2.09 14.66 8.00
CA VAL A 16 -1.64 13.84 6.87
C VAL A 16 -1.14 14.79 5.75
N PRO A 17 0.12 14.66 5.30
CA PRO A 17 0.63 15.41 4.16
C PRO A 17 -0.19 15.17 2.89
N ALA A 18 -0.31 16.19 2.03
CA ALA A 18 -1.07 16.09 0.77
C ALA A 18 -0.50 15.07 -0.23
N ALA A 19 0.76 14.66 -0.08
CA ALA A 19 1.38 13.64 -0.92
C ALA A 19 0.95 12.21 -0.54
N TYR A 20 0.31 12.01 0.60
CA TYR A 20 -0.18 10.70 1.02
C TYR A 20 -1.61 10.52 0.50
N VAL A 21 -1.80 9.49 -0.32
CA VAL A 21 -3.06 9.19 -1.00
C VAL A 21 -3.97 8.35 -0.11
N GLU A 22 -3.38 7.40 0.60
CA GLU A 22 -4.08 6.51 1.52
C GLU A 22 -3.18 6.28 2.73
N VAL A 23 -3.77 6.38 3.91
CA VAL A 23 -3.07 6.14 5.18
C VAL A 23 -3.92 5.20 6.03
N ASP A 24 -3.33 4.07 6.42
CA ASP A 24 -3.92 3.12 7.35
C ASP A 24 -3.02 2.93 8.58
N GLY A 25 -3.61 2.58 9.71
CA GLY A 25 -2.88 2.24 10.92
C GLY A 25 -2.29 0.84 10.85
N THR A 26 -0.97 0.70 11.06
CA THR A 26 -0.34 -0.61 11.05
C THR A 26 -0.93 -1.52 12.14
N ARG A 27 -1.43 -2.68 11.70
CA ARG A 27 -2.14 -3.62 12.57
C ARG A 27 -1.24 -4.12 13.71
N GLY A 28 -1.70 -3.92 14.94
CA GLY A 28 -1.07 -4.47 16.14
C GLY A 28 0.13 -3.68 16.67
N LYS A 29 0.54 -2.58 16.01
CA LYS A 29 1.62 -1.70 16.49
C LYS A 29 1.12 -0.42 17.17
N ASN A 30 -0.08 0.04 16.83
CA ASN A 30 -0.71 1.20 17.47
C ASN A 30 -1.53 0.84 18.73
N GLY A 31 -1.17 -0.28 19.37
CA GLY A 31 -1.84 -0.79 20.57
C GLY A 31 -3.33 -1.02 20.35
N THR A 32 -4.16 -0.20 20.99
CA THR A 32 -5.62 -0.31 20.98
C THR A 32 -6.29 0.69 20.03
N MET A 33 -5.51 1.59 19.42
CA MET A 33 -6.01 2.65 18.54
C MET A 33 -6.33 2.10 17.16
N ASP A 34 -7.38 2.65 16.56
CA ASP A 34 -7.85 2.27 15.22
C ASP A 34 -7.86 3.53 14.36
N LEU A 35 -6.77 3.74 13.62
CA LEU A 35 -6.46 4.99 12.97
C LEU A 35 -6.99 5.01 11.55
N VAL A 36 -7.76 6.03 11.22
CA VAL A 36 -8.31 6.23 9.88
C VAL A 36 -8.13 7.70 9.49
N GLU A 37 -7.90 7.96 8.21
CA GLU A 37 -7.91 9.32 7.68
C GLU A 37 -9.31 9.96 7.75
N ARG A 38 -9.36 11.22 8.19
CA ARG A 38 -10.60 12.00 8.19
C ARG A 38 -10.30 13.46 7.94
N THR A 39 -11.03 14.06 7.02
CA THR A 39 -10.97 15.50 6.78
C THR A 39 -11.73 16.26 7.86
N ASN A 40 -11.06 17.19 8.52
CA ASN A 40 -11.65 18.12 9.48
C ASN A 40 -11.18 19.55 9.14
N ALA A 41 -12.14 20.47 8.98
CA ALA A 41 -11.89 21.88 8.66
C ALA A 41 -10.93 22.09 7.45
N GLY A 42 -11.09 21.28 6.40
CA GLY A 42 -10.28 21.37 5.17
C GLY A 42 -8.88 20.75 5.25
N THR A 43 -8.53 20.12 6.38
CA THR A 43 -7.25 19.41 6.56
C THR A 43 -7.51 17.93 6.82
N THR A 44 -6.80 17.03 6.13
CA THR A 44 -6.87 15.59 6.41
C THR A 44 -6.01 15.28 7.62
N LYS A 45 -6.64 14.70 8.66
CA LYS A 45 -6.01 14.34 9.91
C LYS A 45 -6.25 12.86 10.21
N LEU A 46 -5.39 12.28 11.03
CA LEU A 46 -5.66 10.95 11.59
C LEU A 46 -6.69 11.03 12.70
N TYR A 47 -7.62 10.09 12.67
CA TYR A 47 -8.71 9.98 13.60
C TYR A 47 -8.73 8.59 14.20
N ASP A 48 -8.73 8.50 15.54
CA ASP A 48 -8.93 7.23 16.23
C ASP A 48 -10.43 6.90 16.26
N ARG A 49 -10.84 5.89 15.50
CA ARG A 49 -12.22 5.42 15.41
C ARG A 49 -12.72 4.85 16.73
N LYS A 50 -11.83 4.26 17.55
CA LYS A 50 -12.21 3.59 18.79
C LYS A 50 -12.47 4.59 19.91
N ASN A 51 -11.54 5.53 20.10
CA ASN A 51 -11.66 6.57 21.11
C ASN A 51 -12.41 7.82 20.59
N LYS A 52 -12.78 7.83 19.30
CA LYS A 52 -13.53 8.89 18.62
C LYS A 52 -12.91 10.28 18.78
N THR A 53 -11.58 10.36 18.70
CA THR A 53 -10.82 11.58 18.96
C THR A 53 -9.76 11.80 17.88
N PHE A 54 -9.39 13.07 17.70
CA PHE A 54 -8.24 13.49 16.88
C PHE A 54 -6.96 13.64 17.72
N ASN A 55 -7.09 13.67 19.05
CA ASN A 55 -5.95 13.72 19.95
C ASN A 55 -5.44 12.29 20.18
N LEU A 56 -4.29 11.98 19.59
CA LEU A 56 -3.64 10.68 19.61
C LEU A 56 -2.57 10.59 20.72
N GLY A 57 -2.48 11.62 21.58
CA GLY A 57 -1.46 11.78 22.60
C GLY A 57 -0.38 12.76 22.17
N LEU A 58 0.13 13.55 23.12
CA LEU A 58 1.20 14.52 22.89
C LEU A 58 2.52 13.79 22.65
N GLY A 59 3.13 13.97 21.47
CA GLY A 59 4.41 13.35 21.12
C GLY A 59 4.38 11.82 21.07
N ALA A 60 3.22 11.22 20.78
CA ALA A 60 3.08 9.79 20.65
C ALA A 60 3.67 9.30 19.30
N THR A 61 4.36 8.16 19.35
CA THR A 61 4.83 7.44 18.16
C THR A 61 3.71 6.58 17.59
N ILE A 62 3.43 6.74 16.30
CA ILE A 62 2.42 6.02 15.55
C ILE A 62 3.07 5.33 14.35
N TYR A 63 2.63 4.10 14.07
CA TYR A 63 3.06 3.32 12.91
C TYR A 63 1.97 3.31 11.85
N LEU A 64 2.29 3.77 10.64
CA LEU A 64 1.35 3.92 9.55
C LEU A 64 1.80 3.14 8.33
N ASP A 65 0.84 2.51 7.66
CA ASP A 65 1.00 2.02 6.31
C ASP A 65 0.51 3.11 5.35
N VAL A 66 1.41 3.63 4.52
CA VAL A 66 1.15 4.82 3.70
C VAL A 66 1.32 4.50 2.22
N VAL A 67 0.36 4.94 1.41
CA VAL A 67 0.48 4.99 -0.06
C VAL A 67 0.80 6.43 -0.46
N ILE A 68 1.90 6.61 -1.19
CA ILE A 68 2.41 7.92 -1.58
C ILE A 68 2.10 8.15 -3.07
N GLU A 69 1.71 9.38 -3.41
CA GLU A 69 1.63 9.81 -4.81
C GLU A 69 3.03 10.02 -5.38
N VAL A 70 3.33 9.35 -6.48
CA VAL A 70 4.62 9.46 -7.19
C VAL A 70 4.38 10.02 -8.58
N LEU A 71 5.24 10.95 -9.00
CA LEU A 71 5.17 11.55 -10.32
C LEU A 71 5.50 10.53 -11.41
N TYR A 72 4.86 10.66 -12.57
CA TYR A 72 5.05 9.73 -13.70
C TYR A 72 6.53 9.55 -14.09
N ALA A 73 7.35 10.61 -14.01
CA ALA A 73 8.77 10.55 -14.38
C ALA A 73 9.61 9.71 -13.40
N GLU A 74 9.20 9.62 -12.14
CA GLU A 74 9.93 8.93 -11.06
C GLU A 74 9.53 7.46 -10.95
N MET A 75 8.43 7.05 -11.59
CA MET A 75 7.99 5.66 -11.61
C MET A 75 8.96 4.75 -12.39
N PRO A 76 9.09 3.47 -11.98
CA PRO A 76 9.88 2.50 -12.75
C PRO A 76 9.30 2.32 -14.16
N GLN A 77 10.19 2.04 -15.12
CA GLN A 77 9.86 1.96 -16.55
C GLN A 77 8.68 1.02 -16.86
N VAL A 78 8.56 -0.10 -16.16
CA VAL A 78 7.50 -1.09 -16.37
C VAL A 78 6.13 -0.51 -16.05
N PHE A 79 6.01 0.25 -14.95
CA PHE A 79 4.77 0.92 -14.57
C PHE A 79 4.43 2.07 -15.52
N ARG A 80 5.43 2.87 -15.92
CA ARG A 80 5.26 3.95 -16.91
C ARG A 80 4.68 3.43 -18.22
N HIS A 81 5.24 2.34 -18.73
CA HIS A 81 4.77 1.71 -19.95
C HIS A 81 3.31 1.26 -19.83
N TYR A 82 2.93 0.60 -18.73
CA TYR A 82 1.55 0.18 -18.51
C TYR A 82 0.57 1.36 -18.44
N VAL A 83 0.92 2.44 -17.71
CA VAL A 83 0.09 3.64 -17.62
C VAL A 83 -0.14 4.26 -19.00
N MET A 84 0.90 4.35 -19.84
CA MET A 84 0.78 4.89 -21.20
C MET A 84 -0.09 4.00 -22.11
N VAL A 85 0.09 2.68 -22.07
CA VAL A 85 -0.71 1.75 -22.88
C VAL A 85 -2.19 1.82 -22.46
N LYS A 86 -2.45 1.87 -21.15
CA LYS A 86 -3.82 2.03 -20.62
C LYS A 86 -4.44 3.36 -21.02
N ALA A 87 -3.67 4.46 -20.97
CA ALA A 87 -4.13 5.77 -21.42
C ALA A 87 -4.45 5.77 -22.92
N ALA A 88 -3.61 5.14 -23.74
CA ALA A 88 -3.82 4.99 -25.18
C ALA A 88 -5.09 4.18 -25.49
N ARG A 89 -5.32 3.06 -24.79
CA ARG A 89 -6.57 2.29 -24.90
C ARG A 89 -7.78 3.17 -24.57
N LEU A 90 -7.75 3.86 -23.44
CA LEU A 90 -8.87 4.70 -23.01
C LEU A 90 -9.16 5.82 -24.02
N PHE A 91 -8.12 6.33 -24.68
CA PHE A 91 -8.25 7.29 -25.76
C PHE A 91 -8.89 6.67 -27.01
N VAL A 92 -8.43 5.49 -27.46
CA VAL A 92 -9.03 4.76 -28.59
C VAL A 92 -10.50 4.47 -28.32
N ASP A 93 -10.84 3.99 -27.13
CA ASP A 93 -12.21 3.62 -26.74
C ASP A 93 -13.14 4.84 -26.71
N ARG A 94 -12.65 6.00 -26.27
CA ARG A 94 -13.46 7.23 -26.13
C ARG A 94 -13.54 8.06 -27.40
N VAL A 95 -12.49 8.06 -28.21
CA VAL A 95 -12.37 9.00 -29.35
C VAL A 95 -12.57 8.30 -30.69
N VAL A 96 -11.98 7.12 -30.87
CA VAL A 96 -12.02 6.41 -32.17
C VAL A 96 -13.28 5.54 -32.28
N GLY A 97 -13.64 4.84 -31.20
CA GLY A 97 -14.86 4.01 -31.14
C GLY A 97 -14.84 2.78 -32.06
N ASP A 98 -13.69 2.41 -32.61
CA ASP A 98 -13.53 1.21 -33.44
C ASP A 98 -13.32 -0.05 -32.59
N GLN A 99 -14.14 -1.07 -32.82
CA GLN A 99 -14.07 -2.35 -32.11
C GLN A 99 -12.82 -3.16 -32.49
N GLY A 100 -12.31 -3.02 -33.71
CA GLY A 100 -11.08 -3.69 -34.14
C GLY A 100 -9.87 -3.21 -33.36
N ALA A 101 -9.65 -1.90 -33.34
CA ALA A 101 -8.58 -1.25 -32.58
C ALA A 101 -8.70 -1.51 -31.05
N HIS A 102 -9.92 -1.59 -30.51
CA HIS A 102 -10.15 -1.94 -29.11
C HIS A 102 -9.55 -3.31 -28.74
N VAL A 103 -9.81 -4.35 -29.55
CA VAL A 103 -9.34 -5.71 -29.25
C VAL A 103 -7.81 -5.79 -29.23
N TYR A 104 -7.13 -5.15 -30.18
CA TYR A 104 -5.66 -5.12 -30.22
C TYR A 104 -5.07 -4.36 -29.01
N SER A 105 -5.60 -3.18 -28.71
CA SER A 105 -5.13 -2.38 -27.58
C SER A 105 -5.37 -3.06 -26.22
N LEU A 106 -6.43 -3.86 -26.10
CA LEU A 106 -6.73 -4.66 -24.91
C LEU A 106 -5.70 -5.79 -24.71
N GLN A 107 -5.28 -6.47 -25.77
CA GLN A 107 -4.22 -7.50 -25.68
C GLN A 107 -2.88 -6.88 -25.27
N ASP A 108 -2.56 -5.71 -25.79
CA ASP A 108 -1.33 -5.01 -25.44
C ASP A 108 -1.35 -4.48 -24.00
N GLU A 109 -2.49 -3.97 -23.51
CA GLU A 109 -2.67 -3.62 -22.10
C GLU A 109 -2.50 -4.84 -21.19
N GLN A 110 -3.09 -5.99 -21.55
CA GLN A 110 -2.93 -7.22 -20.79
C GLN A 110 -1.47 -7.66 -20.70
N ARG A 111 -0.71 -7.59 -21.80
CA ARG A 111 0.73 -7.88 -21.80
C ARG A 111 1.51 -6.93 -20.91
N ALA A 112 1.22 -5.64 -20.98
CA ALA A 112 1.84 -4.65 -20.12
C ALA A 112 1.51 -4.89 -18.63
N LYS A 113 0.26 -5.25 -18.31
CA LYS A 113 -0.17 -5.60 -16.95
C LYS A 113 0.55 -6.84 -16.43
N MET A 114 0.71 -7.89 -17.25
CA MET A 114 1.47 -9.07 -16.87
C MET A 114 2.95 -8.73 -16.60
N ALA A 115 3.54 -7.81 -17.34
CA ALA A 115 4.91 -7.36 -17.09
C ALA A 115 5.04 -6.62 -15.75
N VAL A 116 4.06 -5.77 -15.41
CA VAL A 116 3.98 -5.12 -14.09
C VAL A 116 3.88 -6.16 -12.98
N GLU A 117 2.94 -7.11 -13.10
CA GLU A 117 2.73 -8.14 -12.08
C GLU A 117 3.97 -9.01 -11.88
N LYS A 118 4.64 -9.38 -12.97
CA LYS A 118 5.90 -10.12 -12.93
C LYS A 118 7.00 -9.32 -12.24
N SER A 119 7.10 -8.02 -12.49
CA SER A 119 8.06 -7.15 -11.83
C SER A 119 7.75 -7.04 -10.33
N ASN A 120 6.48 -6.86 -9.98
CA ASN A 120 6.02 -6.74 -8.61
C ASN A 120 6.27 -8.04 -7.82
N SER A 121 5.92 -9.20 -8.40
CA SER A 121 6.18 -10.52 -7.81
C SER A 121 7.67 -10.78 -7.57
N ARG A 122 8.54 -10.28 -8.44
CA ARG A 122 10.01 -10.37 -8.26
C ARG A 122 10.51 -9.43 -7.16
N SER A 123 9.89 -8.27 -6.97
CA SER A 123 10.27 -7.33 -5.92
C SER A 123 9.72 -7.71 -4.55
N ALA A 124 8.57 -8.38 -4.52
CA ALA A 124 7.87 -8.72 -3.28
C ALA A 124 8.43 -9.98 -2.58
N ASP A 125 9.37 -10.70 -3.23
CA ASP A 125 10.09 -11.86 -2.69
C ASP A 125 9.21 -12.85 -1.90
N HIS A 126 8.02 -13.13 -2.44
CA HIS A 126 7.07 -14.01 -1.77
C HIS A 126 7.59 -15.46 -1.73
N ASN A 127 7.78 -15.99 -0.53
CA ASN A 127 8.10 -17.40 -0.32
C ASN A 127 6.93 -18.14 0.33
N MET A 128 6.44 -19.20 -0.32
CA MET A 128 5.32 -20.01 0.16
C MET A 128 5.64 -20.80 1.44
N LEU A 129 6.91 -21.17 1.67
CA LEU A 129 7.32 -22.02 2.79
C LEU A 129 7.68 -21.23 4.05
N THR A 130 8.32 -20.07 3.88
CA THR A 130 8.82 -19.26 4.99
C THR A 130 8.08 -17.93 5.16
N GLY A 131 7.43 -17.42 4.11
CA GLY A 131 6.70 -16.15 4.14
C GLY A 131 5.28 -16.27 4.71
N ASN A 132 4.74 -17.48 4.88
CA ASN A 132 3.44 -17.71 5.49
C ASN A 132 3.59 -18.34 6.88
N HIS A 133 3.14 -17.62 7.91
CA HIS A 133 3.20 -18.05 9.32
C HIS A 133 2.52 -19.41 9.55
N SER A 134 1.44 -19.72 8.83
CA SER A 134 0.72 -20.99 8.96
C SER A 134 1.50 -22.18 8.40
N VAL A 135 2.23 -21.99 7.29
CA VAL A 135 3.04 -23.04 6.66
C VAL A 135 4.38 -23.18 7.39
N PHE A 136 4.97 -22.07 7.83
CA PHE A 136 6.23 -22.07 8.59
C PHE A 136 6.15 -22.94 9.86
N ARG A 137 5.00 -22.96 10.57
CA ARG A 137 4.80 -23.81 11.74
C ARG A 137 4.82 -25.32 11.42
N ILE A 138 4.41 -25.70 10.21
CA ILE A 138 4.38 -27.11 9.78
C ILE A 138 5.76 -27.58 9.33
N VAL A 139 6.52 -26.69 8.68
CA VAL A 139 7.89 -26.95 8.21
C VAL A 139 8.90 -26.88 9.36
N ASN A 140 8.75 -25.95 10.30
CA ASN A 140 9.61 -25.79 11.49
C ASN A 140 9.09 -26.62 12.68
N ARG A 141 8.96 -27.94 12.48
CA ARG A 141 8.71 -28.89 13.58
C ARG A 141 10.06 -29.32 14.16
N ARG A 142 10.43 -28.81 15.34
CA ARG A 142 11.59 -29.29 16.08
C ARG A 142 11.40 -30.77 16.44
N ALA A 143 12.38 -31.61 16.12
CA ALA A 143 12.40 -33.00 16.54
C ALA A 143 12.57 -33.10 18.07
N PRO A 144 11.97 -34.10 18.73
CA PRO A 144 11.97 -34.22 20.20
C PRO A 144 13.34 -34.57 20.83
N LEU A 145 14.42 -34.72 20.04
CA LEU A 145 15.75 -35.12 20.52
C LEU A 145 16.64 -33.94 20.99
N ASP A 146 16.16 -32.69 20.92
CA ASP A 146 16.93 -31.47 21.25
C ASP A 146 16.58 -30.86 22.64
N ARG A 147 16.09 -31.67 23.59
CA ARG A 147 15.76 -31.24 24.97
C ARG A 147 16.49 -32.03 26.07
N MET A 148 17.53 -32.77 25.73
CA MET A 148 18.34 -33.55 26.68
C MET A 148 19.80 -33.07 26.63
N SER A 149 20.06 -31.87 27.17
CA SER A 149 21.33 -31.46 27.76
C SER A 149 21.10 -30.27 28.68
#